data_AF-A0A1F6EWF7-F1
#
_entry.id   AF-A0A1F6EWF7-F1
#
_cell.length_a   1.000
_cell.length_b   1.000
_cell.length_c   1.000
_cell.angle_alpha   90.00
_cell.angle_beta   90.00
_cell.angle_gamma   90.00
#
_symmetry.space_group_name_H-M   'P 1'
#
loop_
_entity.id
_entity.type
_entity.pdbx_description
1 polymer ?
#
loop_
_entity_poly.entity_id
_entity_poly.type
_entity_poly.pdbx_seq_one_letter_code
_entity_poly.pdbx_strand_id
1 'polypeptide(L)'
;MRFRTLLVLMFVAGSFALPLAAYAAIPFFGPIIPTAYNTCAASWGLLITVVNNIISFLITIAIVFVAPLMIAYAGFLLVVNPVNAGGKEKAKSILLNTVVGIVIAMAGWLIVDAVMAVLYNPTAVGKTWSQLIGSGGIPPCIPLAGSLTSAAGQPPVTGVRATGPLSTPPSGTPGTACDPAVIQQAVPNLDPNKVNALACLAGPESTCGSTMKNYSWDKDTGNGKASTAYGAFQVTLSGNHAAFENQACRDVAGVSGPLNCQRGFDPNGFTAGGNSTVLAYCMKAAANINCNAAAAAYVLGKQGFSAWTGDPRGAVKQRQCILQYAGL
;
A
#
# COMPACT_ATOMS: atom_id res chain seq x y z
N MET A 1 -61.61 -8.53 34.00
CA MET A 1 -61.15 -7.95 32.71
C MET A 1 -59.83 -7.19 32.82
N ARG A 2 -59.61 -6.33 33.82
CA ARG A 2 -58.43 -5.44 33.91
C ARG A 2 -57.05 -6.12 33.92
N PHE A 3 -56.91 -7.31 34.52
CA PHE A 3 -55.64 -8.03 34.56
C PHE A 3 -55.19 -8.58 33.19
N ARG A 4 -56.14 -9.07 32.38
CA ARG A 4 -55.87 -9.52 31.00
C ARG A 4 -55.45 -8.36 30.11
N THR A 5 -56.08 -7.19 30.25
CA THR A 5 -55.73 -6.00 29.48
C THR A 5 -54.35 -5.46 29.87
N LEU A 6 -53.99 -5.51 31.15
CA LEU A 6 -52.67 -5.14 31.66
C LEU A 6 -51.57 -6.06 31.14
N LEU A 7 -51.80 -7.38 31.12
CA LEU A 7 -50.85 -8.36 30.58
C LEU A 7 -50.63 -8.16 29.08
N VAL A 8 -51.69 -7.88 28.31
CA VAL A 8 -51.59 -7.57 26.87
C VAL A 8 -50.86 -6.26 26.64
N LEU A 9 -51.14 -5.21 27.42
CA LEU A 9 -50.41 -3.94 27.35
C LEU A 9 -48.94 -4.09 27.71
N MET A 10 -48.60 -4.90 28.70
CA MET A 10 -47.22 -5.16 29.11
C MET A 10 -46.47 -6.00 28.06
N PHE A 11 -47.15 -6.94 27.40
CA PHE A 11 -46.57 -7.71 26.30
C PHE A 11 -46.34 -6.84 25.06
N VAL A 12 -47.29 -5.96 24.71
CA VAL A 12 -47.18 -5.03 23.57
C VAL A 12 -46.11 -3.96 23.84
N ALA A 13 -46.10 -3.36 25.03
CA ALA A 13 -45.08 -2.39 25.44
C ALA A 13 -43.69 -3.04 25.54
N GLY A 14 -43.60 -4.27 26.06
CA GLY A 14 -42.38 -5.07 26.04
C GLY A 14 -41.89 -5.35 24.62
N SER A 15 -42.79 -5.71 23.70
CA SER A 15 -42.49 -5.93 22.27
C SER A 15 -41.98 -4.68 21.56
N PHE A 16 -42.44 -3.49 21.96
CA PHE A 16 -41.98 -2.21 21.42
C PHE A 16 -40.68 -1.69 22.05
N ALA A 17 -40.39 -2.07 23.30
CA ALA A 17 -39.15 -1.72 23.99
C ALA A 17 -38.00 -2.70 23.73
N LEU A 18 -38.30 -3.95 23.34
CA LEU A 18 -37.32 -4.99 23.02
C LEU A 18 -36.30 -4.60 21.94
N PRO A 19 -36.62 -3.84 20.87
CA PRO A 19 -35.63 -3.38 19.90
C PRO A 19 -34.58 -2.43 20.48
N LEU A 20 -34.92 -1.69 21.55
CA LEU A 20 -34.01 -0.73 22.20
C LEU A 20 -33.02 -1.42 23.15
N ALA A 21 -33.36 -2.61 23.66
CA ALA A 21 -32.51 -3.41 24.54
C ALA A 21 -31.85 -4.62 23.85
N ALA A 22 -32.33 -4.99 22.65
CA ALA A 22 -31.69 -5.98 21.81
C ALA A 22 -30.47 -5.36 21.14
N TYR A 23 -29.34 -5.33 21.85
CA TYR A 23 -28.01 -5.10 21.28
C TYR A 23 -27.53 -6.26 20.38
N ALA A 24 -28.46 -6.98 19.74
CA ALA A 24 -28.15 -7.91 18.66
C ALA A 24 -27.88 -7.07 17.39
N ALA A 25 -26.73 -6.42 17.37
CA ALA A 25 -26.28 -5.64 16.24
C ALA A 25 -25.96 -6.58 15.06
N ILE A 26 -26.93 -6.89 14.21
CA ILE A 26 -26.65 -7.41 12.88
C ILE A 26 -27.72 -6.88 11.90
N PRO A 27 -27.32 -5.95 11.02
CA PRO A 27 -27.01 -6.47 9.70
C PRO A 27 -25.61 -6.06 9.23
N PHE A 28 -24.81 -7.08 8.97
CA PHE A 28 -23.51 -6.95 8.35
C PHE A 28 -23.73 -6.67 6.85
N PHE A 29 -23.66 -5.39 6.49
CA PHE A 29 -23.60 -4.93 5.09
C PHE A 29 -22.19 -4.50 4.69
N GLY A 30 -21.20 -4.81 5.55
CA GLY A 30 -19.81 -4.54 5.29
C GLY A 30 -19.19 -5.55 4.31
N PRO A 31 -17.99 -5.25 3.80
CA PRO A 31 -17.25 -6.20 2.98
C PRO A 31 -16.78 -7.39 3.85
N ILE A 32 -17.03 -8.62 3.38
CA ILE A 32 -16.66 -9.87 4.08
C ILE A 32 -15.18 -9.85 4.47
N ILE A 33 -14.33 -9.39 3.54
CA ILE A 33 -12.93 -9.08 3.78
C ILE A 33 -12.85 -7.57 4.05
N PRO A 34 -12.43 -7.12 5.25
CA PRO A 34 -12.27 -5.70 5.52
C PRO A 34 -11.34 -5.05 4.50
N THR A 35 -11.75 -3.92 3.93
CA THR A 35 -11.01 -3.20 2.87
C THR A 35 -9.64 -2.72 3.33
N ALA A 36 -9.44 -2.53 4.63
CA ALA A 36 -8.14 -2.18 5.20
C ALA A 36 -7.08 -3.28 5.04
N TYR A 37 -7.50 -4.53 4.80
CA TYR A 37 -6.62 -5.71 4.80
C TYR A 37 -6.73 -6.55 3.52
N ASN A 38 -7.35 -6.04 2.46
CA ASN A 38 -7.50 -6.75 1.18
C ASN A 38 -6.23 -6.71 0.31
N THR A 39 -5.21 -5.97 0.71
CA THR A 39 -3.92 -5.82 0.00
C THR A 39 -2.76 -6.57 0.67
N CYS A 40 -2.99 -7.22 1.82
CA CYS A 40 -1.95 -7.91 2.58
C CYS A 40 -2.17 -9.43 2.61
N ALA A 41 -1.10 -10.18 2.83
CA ALA A 41 -1.21 -11.63 3.06
C ALA A 41 -1.98 -11.88 4.37
N ALA A 42 -3.08 -12.64 4.27
CA ALA A 42 -3.99 -12.88 5.38
C ALA A 42 -3.31 -13.68 6.50
N SER A 43 -3.29 -13.14 7.72
CA SER A 43 -2.89 -13.91 8.89
C SER A 43 -4.05 -14.73 9.44
N TRP A 44 -3.75 -15.57 10.44
CA TRP A 44 -4.77 -16.23 11.25
C TRP A 44 -5.82 -15.25 11.82
N GLY A 45 -5.39 -14.04 12.22
CA GLY A 45 -6.28 -13.01 12.73
C GLY A 45 -7.33 -12.59 11.71
N LEU A 46 -6.92 -12.32 10.46
CA LEU A 46 -7.85 -11.96 9.38
C LEU A 46 -8.75 -13.13 8.98
N LEU A 47 -8.23 -14.36 9.00
CA LEU A 47 -9.04 -15.55 8.71
C LEU A 47 -10.22 -15.67 9.70
N ILE A 48 -9.95 -15.54 11.00
CA ILE A 48 -11.01 -15.58 12.03
C ILE A 48 -11.99 -14.42 11.86
N THR A 49 -11.51 -13.21 11.54
CA THR A 49 -12.38 -12.06 11.24
C THR A 49 -13.29 -12.34 10.05
N VAL A 50 -12.77 -12.90 8.96
CA VAL A 50 -13.53 -13.23 7.75
C VAL A 50 -14.59 -14.29 8.05
N VAL A 51 -14.25 -15.34 8.79
CA VAL A 51 -15.22 -16.37 9.21
C VAL A 51 -16.35 -15.76 10.03
N ASN A 52 -16.03 -14.88 10.98
CA ASN A 52 -17.05 -14.20 11.79
C ASN A 52 -17.93 -13.28 10.93
N ASN A 53 -17.35 -12.58 9.96
CA ASN A 53 -18.09 -11.76 9.00
C ASN A 53 -19.03 -12.59 8.12
N ILE A 54 -18.61 -13.78 7.68
CA ILE A 54 -19.46 -14.71 6.91
C ILE A 54 -20.63 -15.18 7.76
N ILE A 55 -20.40 -15.57 9.01
CA ILE A 55 -21.48 -16.00 9.92
C ILE A 55 -22.47 -14.85 10.13
N SER A 56 -21.98 -13.65 10.44
CA SER A 56 -22.82 -12.46 10.58
C SER A 56 -23.60 -12.13 9.31
N PHE A 57 -22.98 -12.29 8.14
CA PHE A 57 -23.65 -12.11 6.85
C PHE A 57 -24.79 -13.11 6.62
N LEU A 58 -24.56 -14.40 6.91
CA LEU A 58 -25.60 -15.43 6.77
C LEU A 58 -26.78 -15.19 7.71
N ILE A 59 -26.49 -14.81 8.96
CA ILE A 59 -27.54 -14.45 9.94
C ILE A 59 -28.27 -13.18 9.48
N THR A 60 -27.55 -12.20 8.93
CA THR A 60 -28.16 -11.00 8.33
C THR A 60 -29.13 -11.37 7.23
N ILE A 61 -28.74 -12.24 6.30
CA ILE A 61 -29.63 -12.67 5.23
C ILE A 61 -30.88 -13.35 5.77
N ALA A 62 -30.70 -14.25 6.75
CA ALA A 62 -31.80 -14.98 7.36
C ALA A 62 -32.78 -14.05 8.08
N ILE A 63 -32.29 -13.07 8.84
CA ILE A 63 -33.13 -12.19 9.67
C ILE A 63 -33.71 -11.01 8.87
N VAL A 64 -32.95 -10.42 7.94
CA VAL A 64 -33.37 -9.21 7.22
C VAL A 64 -34.18 -9.52 5.96
N PHE A 65 -33.85 -10.61 5.26
CA PHE A 65 -34.53 -10.94 4.00
C PHE A 65 -35.48 -12.13 4.17
N VAL A 66 -34.99 -13.27 4.67
CA VAL A 66 -35.78 -14.51 4.70
C VAL A 66 -36.93 -14.43 5.71
N ALA A 67 -36.66 -14.03 6.95
CA ALA A 67 -37.67 -13.99 8.00
C ALA A 67 -38.85 -13.03 7.69
N PRO A 68 -38.63 -11.78 7.23
CA PRO A 68 -39.73 -10.87 6.91
C PRO A 68 -40.55 -11.35 5.73
N LEU A 69 -39.93 -11.97 4.71
CA LEU A 69 -40.65 -12.57 3.58
C LEU A 69 -41.55 -13.72 4.02
N MET A 70 -41.05 -14.61 4.88
CA MET A 70 -41.83 -15.75 5.39
C MET A 70 -42.97 -15.30 6.32
N ILE A 71 -42.73 -14.30 7.16
CA ILE A 71 -43.76 -13.70 8.03
C ILE A 71 -44.81 -12.98 7.18
N ALA A 72 -44.40 -12.20 6.16
CA ALA A 72 -45.32 -11.53 5.25
C ALA A 72 -46.17 -12.54 4.46
N TYR A 73 -45.56 -13.63 3.97
CA TYR A 73 -46.28 -14.70 3.28
C TYR A 73 -47.29 -15.41 4.20
N ALA A 74 -46.90 -15.69 5.44
CA ALA A 74 -47.83 -16.24 6.44
C ALA A 74 -48.97 -15.27 6.76
N GLY A 75 -48.68 -13.97 6.89
CA GLY A 75 -49.67 -12.92 7.09
C GLY A 75 -50.65 -12.80 5.93
N PHE A 76 -50.14 -12.82 4.70
CA PHE A 76 -50.96 -12.82 3.49
C PHE A 76 -51.90 -14.03 3.44
N LEU A 77 -51.37 -15.22 3.75
CA LEU A 77 -52.15 -16.46 3.73
C LEU A 77 -53.28 -16.46 4.77
N LEU A 78 -53.07 -15.81 5.93
CA LEU A 78 -54.12 -15.58 6.95
C LEU A 78 -55.23 -14.64 6.46
N VAL A 79 -54.90 -13.60 5.70
CA VAL A 79 -55.87 -12.61 5.20
C VAL A 79 -56.72 -13.18 4.06
N VAL A 80 -56.10 -13.92 3.13
CA VAL A 80 -56.80 -14.43 1.93
C VAL A 80 -57.64 -15.68 2.23
N ASN A 81 -57.36 -16.39 3.33
CA ASN A 81 -58.09 -17.62 3.72
C ASN A 81 -58.83 -17.49 5.07
N PRO A 82 -59.81 -16.57 5.20
CA PRO A 82 -60.45 -16.30 6.49
C PRO A 82 -61.39 -17.41 6.97
N VAL A 83 -61.87 -18.29 6.09
CA VAL A 83 -62.83 -19.36 6.41
C VAL A 83 -62.28 -20.78 6.22
N ASN A 84 -61.16 -20.93 5.51
CA ASN A 84 -60.53 -22.23 5.33
C ASN A 84 -59.62 -22.57 6.53
N ALA A 85 -60.02 -23.54 7.34
CA ALA A 85 -59.27 -23.99 8.51
C ALA A 85 -57.85 -24.50 8.15
N GLY A 86 -57.73 -25.24 7.04
CA GLY A 86 -56.43 -25.76 6.58
C GLY A 86 -55.46 -24.65 6.15
N GLY A 87 -55.98 -23.57 5.56
CA GLY A 87 -55.19 -22.38 5.23
C GLY A 87 -54.63 -21.70 6.48
N LYS A 88 -55.47 -21.48 7.49
CA LYS A 88 -55.05 -20.87 8.76
C LYS A 88 -53.99 -21.69 9.49
N GLU A 89 -54.14 -23.00 9.50
CA GLU A 89 -53.20 -23.90 10.16
C GLU A 89 -51.85 -23.91 9.45
N LYS A 90 -51.85 -23.91 8.11
CA LYS A 90 -50.63 -23.77 7.31
C LYS A 90 -49.88 -22.46 7.59
N ALA A 91 -50.61 -21.33 7.66
CA ALA A 91 -49.99 -20.03 7.96
C ALA A 91 -49.36 -19.99 9.37
N LYS A 92 -50.06 -20.52 10.37
CA LYS A 92 -49.53 -20.62 11.74
C LYS A 92 -48.29 -21.50 11.82
N SER A 93 -48.29 -22.62 11.10
CA SER A 93 -47.13 -23.50 11.02
C SER A 93 -45.93 -22.79 10.41
N ILE A 94 -46.10 -22.05 9.31
CA ILE A 94 -45.02 -21.26 8.69
C ILE A 94 -44.48 -20.20 9.67
N LEU A 95 -45.36 -19.47 10.36
CA LEU A 95 -44.96 -18.45 11.33
C LEU A 95 -44.17 -19.04 12.49
N LEU A 96 -44.66 -20.13 13.11
CA LEU A 96 -43.97 -20.79 14.21
C LEU A 96 -42.65 -21.41 13.77
N ASN A 97 -42.61 -22.07 12.62
CA ASN A 97 -41.36 -22.64 12.09
C ASN A 97 -40.32 -21.56 11.79
N THR A 98 -40.75 -20.38 11.34
CA THR A 98 -39.86 -19.24 11.10
C THR A 98 -39.28 -18.73 12.42
N VAL A 99 -40.12 -18.52 13.45
CA VAL A 99 -39.67 -18.06 14.78
C VAL A 99 -38.73 -19.09 15.42
N VAL A 100 -39.09 -20.37 15.39
CA VAL A 100 -38.26 -21.46 15.92
C VAL A 100 -36.94 -21.55 15.17
N GLY A 101 -36.94 -21.39 13.85
CA GLY A 101 -35.73 -21.34 13.03
C GLY A 101 -34.78 -20.22 13.44
N ILE A 102 -35.30 -19.01 13.69
CA ILE A 102 -34.49 -17.87 14.17
C ILE A 102 -33.88 -18.18 15.55
N VAL A 103 -34.69 -18.71 16.47
CA VAL A 103 -34.24 -19.06 17.82
C VAL A 103 -33.15 -20.13 17.77
N ILE A 104 -33.31 -21.17 16.94
CA ILE A 104 -32.32 -22.22 16.76
C ILE A 104 -31.04 -21.67 16.13
N ALA A 105 -31.13 -20.79 15.13
CA ALA A 105 -29.96 -20.19 14.49
C ALA A 105 -29.16 -19.34 15.49
N MET A 106 -29.83 -18.50 16.29
CA MET A 106 -29.17 -17.70 17.33
C MET A 106 -28.60 -18.56 18.45
N ALA A 107 -29.34 -19.58 18.89
CA ALA A 107 -28.89 -20.50 19.93
C ALA A 107 -27.68 -21.32 19.48
N GLY A 108 -27.68 -21.83 18.24
CA GLY A 108 -26.57 -22.58 17.67
C GLY A 108 -25.29 -21.76 17.64
N TRP A 109 -25.37 -20.50 17.22
CA TRP A 109 -24.23 -19.58 17.25
C TRP A 109 -23.73 -19.34 18.68
N LEU A 110 -24.62 -19.05 19.63
CA LEU A 110 -24.25 -18.83 21.04
C LEU A 110 -23.64 -20.06 21.71
N ILE A 111 -24.14 -21.26 21.41
CA ILE A 111 -23.60 -22.51 21.96
C ILE A 111 -22.16 -22.72 21.47
N VAL A 112 -21.92 -22.57 20.16
CA VAL A 112 -20.57 -22.71 19.60
C VAL A 112 -19.63 -21.67 20.20
N ASP A 113 -20.10 -20.42 20.32
CA ASP A 113 -19.34 -19.32 20.93
C ASP A 113 -18.98 -19.62 22.40
N ALA A 114 -19.96 -20.05 23.20
CA ALA A 114 -19.76 -20.37 24.60
C ALA A 114 -18.82 -21.59 24.81
N VAL A 115 -18.99 -22.66 24.03
CA VAL A 115 -18.14 -23.85 24.12
C VAL A 115 -16.70 -23.51 23.77
N MET A 116 -16.49 -22.78 22.68
CA MET A 116 -15.15 -22.37 22.25
C MET A 116 -14.50 -21.39 23.25
N ALA A 117 -15.29 -20.50 23.86
CA ALA A 117 -14.78 -19.59 24.88
C ALA A 117 -14.30 -20.31 26.15
N VAL A 118 -15.09 -21.26 26.67
CA VAL A 118 -14.74 -22.02 27.88
C VAL A 118 -13.53 -22.92 27.65
N LEU A 119 -13.43 -23.56 26.48
CA LEU A 119 -12.30 -24.43 26.14
C LEU A 119 -10.96 -23.67 26.06
N TYR A 120 -10.99 -22.43 25.55
CA TYR A 120 -9.77 -21.63 25.41
C TYR A 120 -9.37 -20.90 26.68
N ASN A 121 -10.34 -20.40 27.44
CA ASN A 121 -10.07 -19.75 28.71
C ASN A 121 -11.27 -19.92 29.64
N PRO A 122 -11.18 -20.78 30.68
CA PRO A 122 -12.30 -21.04 31.58
C PRO A 122 -12.72 -19.82 32.42
N THR A 123 -11.91 -18.74 32.42
CA THR A 123 -12.22 -17.47 33.09
C THR A 123 -12.80 -16.41 32.15
N ALA A 124 -12.90 -16.67 30.84
CA ALA A 124 -13.37 -15.72 29.84
C ALA A 124 -14.89 -15.73 29.63
N VAL A 125 -15.66 -15.76 30.71
CA VAL A 125 -17.13 -15.73 30.66
C VAL A 125 -17.58 -14.40 30.05
N GLY A 126 -18.30 -14.46 28.92
CA GLY A 126 -18.84 -13.28 28.21
C GLY A 126 -17.94 -12.69 27.12
N LYS A 127 -16.81 -13.32 26.80
CA LYS A 127 -16.02 -12.99 25.59
C LYS A 127 -16.40 -13.92 24.46
N THR A 128 -16.46 -13.40 23.24
CA THR A 128 -16.74 -14.23 22.05
C THR A 128 -15.53 -15.07 21.69
N TRP A 129 -15.76 -16.24 21.08
CA TRP A 129 -14.68 -17.11 20.61
C TRP A 129 -13.76 -16.37 19.62
N SER A 130 -14.30 -15.45 18.82
CA SER A 130 -13.53 -14.60 17.93
C SER A 130 -12.57 -13.66 18.65
N GLN A 131 -12.85 -13.26 19.89
CA GLN A 131 -11.94 -12.48 20.74
C GLN A 131 -10.88 -13.33 21.42
N LEU A 132 -11.14 -14.63 21.61
CA LEU A 132 -10.27 -15.57 22.33
C LEU A 132 -9.34 -16.37 21.41
N ILE A 133 -9.84 -16.77 20.24
CA ILE A 133 -9.15 -17.56 19.22
C ILE A 133 -8.67 -16.66 18.06
N GLY A 134 -9.31 -15.49 17.89
CA GLY A 134 -8.92 -14.51 16.88
C GLY A 134 -7.75 -13.63 17.31
N SER A 135 -7.70 -12.40 16.78
CA SER A 135 -6.58 -11.45 16.79
C SER A 135 -6.11 -10.95 18.17
N GLY A 136 -6.08 -11.80 19.21
CA GLY A 136 -5.57 -11.55 20.55
C GLY A 136 -4.10 -11.11 20.53
N GLY A 137 -3.87 -9.90 20.05
CA GLY A 137 -2.57 -9.34 19.67
C GLY A 137 -2.07 -9.74 18.28
N ILE A 138 -2.64 -10.74 17.59
CA ILE A 138 -2.15 -11.17 16.28
C ILE A 138 -2.65 -10.21 15.18
N PRO A 139 -1.75 -9.47 14.49
CA PRO A 139 -2.15 -8.53 13.46
C PRO A 139 -2.88 -9.24 12.31
N PRO A 140 -3.91 -8.63 11.70
CA PRO A 140 -4.72 -9.23 10.62
C PRO A 140 -3.91 -9.53 9.36
N CYS A 141 -2.85 -8.77 9.11
CA CYS A 141 -1.88 -9.07 8.07
C CYS A 141 -0.74 -9.89 8.66
N ILE A 142 -0.24 -10.88 7.92
CA ILE A 142 1.03 -11.52 8.27
C ILE A 142 2.09 -10.43 8.27
N PRO A 143 2.72 -10.11 9.42
CA PRO A 143 3.86 -9.22 9.39
C PRO A 143 4.93 -9.95 8.58
N LEU A 144 5.46 -9.32 7.54
CA LEU A 144 6.64 -9.87 6.89
C LEU A 144 7.71 -9.99 7.98
N ALA A 145 8.08 -11.22 8.36
CA ALA A 145 9.15 -11.51 9.31
C ALA A 145 10.54 -11.22 8.69
N GLY A 146 10.65 -10.06 8.05
CA GLY A 146 11.82 -9.53 7.36
C GLY A 146 12.03 -8.03 7.60
N SER A 147 11.19 -7.36 8.40
CA SER A 147 11.63 -6.12 9.05
C SER A 147 12.14 -6.47 10.44
N LEU A 148 13.46 -6.45 10.58
CA LEU A 148 14.13 -6.34 11.87
C LEU A 148 13.37 -5.27 12.66
N THR A 149 12.77 -5.64 13.78
CA THR A 149 12.61 -4.68 14.87
C THR A 149 14.02 -4.16 15.12
N SER A 150 14.27 -2.89 14.79
CA SER A 150 15.52 -2.24 15.18
C SER A 150 15.61 -2.35 16.69
N ALA A 151 16.38 -3.31 17.18
CA ALA A 151 16.82 -3.35 18.56
C ALA A 151 17.58 -2.05 18.76
N ALA A 152 16.96 -1.10 19.45
CA ALA A 152 17.60 0.13 19.84
C ALA A 152 18.86 -0.24 20.65
N GLY A 153 20.04 -0.10 20.04
CA GLY A 153 21.32 -0.22 20.75
C GLY A 153 22.30 -1.30 20.30
N GLN A 154 22.12 -2.01 19.18
CA GLN A 154 23.20 -2.86 18.65
C GLN A 154 23.94 -2.21 17.47
N PRO A 155 25.29 -2.26 17.44
CA PRO A 155 26.07 -1.68 16.35
C PRO A 155 25.76 -2.38 15.02
N PRO A 156 25.84 -1.65 13.88
CA PRO A 156 25.43 -2.16 12.59
C PRO A 156 26.25 -3.40 12.21
N VAL A 157 25.56 -4.52 11.97
CA VAL A 157 26.16 -5.72 11.40
C VAL A 157 26.48 -5.49 9.92
N THR A 158 27.77 -5.43 9.60
CA THR A 158 28.27 -5.41 8.23
C THR A 158 28.23 -6.83 7.65
N GLY A 159 27.51 -7.03 6.55
CA GLY A 159 27.55 -8.29 5.79
C GLY A 159 26.20 -8.86 5.32
N VAL A 160 25.07 -8.28 5.69
CA VAL A 160 23.74 -8.76 5.23
C VAL A 160 23.20 -7.84 4.14
N ARG A 161 23.20 -8.30 2.89
CA ARG A 161 22.45 -7.67 1.79
C ARG A 161 20.98 -8.05 1.94
N ALA A 162 20.10 -7.07 2.18
CA ALA A 162 18.67 -7.27 2.18
C ALA A 162 18.17 -7.61 0.76
N THR A 163 17.50 -8.74 0.59
CA THR A 163 16.91 -9.20 -0.68
C THR A 163 15.36 -9.19 -0.63
N GLY A 164 14.74 -8.23 0.07
CA GLY A 164 13.28 -8.04 0.15
C GLY A 164 12.86 -6.60 -0.22
N PRO A 165 11.62 -6.37 -0.69
CA PRO A 165 11.35 -5.39 -1.75
C PRO A 165 11.25 -3.94 -1.26
N LEU A 166 12.14 -3.07 -1.74
CA LEU A 166 11.66 -1.82 -2.34
C LEU A 166 10.76 -2.28 -3.49
N SER A 167 9.48 -1.89 -3.48
CA SER A 167 8.47 -2.17 -4.53
C SER A 167 9.12 -2.58 -5.86
N THR A 168 9.19 -3.90 -6.11
CA THR A 168 9.99 -4.56 -7.16
C THR A 168 10.90 -3.59 -7.91
N PRO A 169 12.19 -3.47 -7.54
CA PRO A 169 13.12 -2.62 -8.28
C PRO A 169 13.04 -3.02 -9.76
N PRO A 170 13.31 -2.12 -10.70
CA PRO A 170 13.36 -2.47 -12.11
C PRO A 170 14.55 -3.41 -12.38
N SER A 171 14.46 -4.69 -11.96
CA SER A 171 15.48 -5.75 -12.11
C SER A 171 16.90 -5.19 -12.22
N GLY A 172 17.27 -4.34 -11.27
CA GLY A 172 18.45 -3.52 -11.38
C GLY A 172 19.66 -4.38 -11.10
N THR A 173 20.71 -4.25 -11.89
CA THR A 173 21.98 -4.94 -11.63
C THR A 173 22.47 -4.54 -10.23
N PRO A 174 22.56 -5.46 -9.25
CA PRO A 174 22.87 -5.09 -7.87
C PRO A 174 24.21 -4.37 -7.76
N GLY A 175 24.26 -3.30 -6.97
CA GLY A 175 25.46 -2.46 -6.83
C GLY A 175 25.71 -1.48 -7.97
N THR A 176 24.74 -1.26 -8.87
CA THR A 176 24.83 -0.28 -9.97
C THR A 176 23.85 0.87 -9.77
N ALA A 177 23.75 1.79 -10.74
CA ALA A 177 22.79 2.90 -10.68
C ALA A 177 21.33 2.46 -10.85
N CYS A 178 21.07 1.23 -11.28
CA CYS A 178 19.73 0.67 -11.28
C CYS A 178 19.35 0.02 -9.94
N ASP A 179 20.24 0.05 -8.94
CA ASP A 179 19.97 -0.45 -7.60
C ASP A 179 19.46 0.70 -6.70
N PRO A 180 18.18 0.68 -6.30
CA PRO A 180 17.60 1.70 -5.43
C PRO A 180 18.34 1.84 -4.09
N ALA A 181 18.93 0.75 -3.56
CA ALA A 181 19.64 0.80 -2.29
C ALA A 181 20.91 1.66 -2.40
N VAL A 182 21.60 1.62 -3.53
CA VAL A 182 22.80 2.45 -3.78
C VAL A 182 22.41 3.93 -3.87
N ILE A 183 21.27 4.24 -4.49
CA ILE A 183 20.76 5.61 -4.59
C ILE A 183 20.31 6.13 -3.21
N GLN A 184 19.59 5.30 -2.43
CA GLN A 184 19.18 5.69 -1.07
C GLN A 184 20.39 5.94 -0.16
N GLN A 185 21.46 5.16 -0.31
CA GLN A 185 22.71 5.40 0.44
C GLN A 185 23.37 6.72 0.04
N ALA A 186 23.34 7.07 -1.25
CA ALA A 186 23.86 8.34 -1.75
C ALA A 186 23.02 9.55 -1.31
N VAL A 187 21.70 9.39 -1.23
CA VAL A 187 20.75 10.47 -0.87
C VAL A 187 19.75 9.97 0.18
N PRO A 188 20.15 9.89 1.47
CA PRO A 188 19.35 9.24 2.52
C PRO A 188 17.96 9.82 2.74
N ASN A 189 17.79 11.13 2.49
CA ASN A 189 16.54 11.86 2.72
C ASN A 189 15.64 11.92 1.47
N LEU A 190 15.99 11.24 0.38
CA LEU A 190 15.16 11.20 -0.81
C LEU A 190 13.98 10.25 -0.59
N ASP A 191 12.81 10.70 -1.01
CA ASP A 191 11.58 9.92 -0.95
C ASP A 191 11.74 8.57 -1.68
N PRO A 192 11.31 7.43 -1.10
CA PRO A 192 11.52 6.10 -1.68
C PRO A 192 10.95 5.94 -3.11
N ASN A 193 9.85 6.62 -3.43
CA ASN A 193 9.27 6.57 -4.78
C ASN A 193 10.17 7.29 -5.79
N LYS A 194 10.77 8.41 -5.38
CA LYS A 194 11.76 9.13 -6.20
C LYS A 194 13.05 8.32 -6.37
N VAL A 195 13.46 7.57 -5.35
CA VAL A 195 14.62 6.67 -5.40
C VAL A 195 14.39 5.55 -6.41
N ASN A 196 13.23 4.90 -6.36
CA ASN A 196 12.85 3.88 -7.35
C ASN A 196 12.74 4.45 -8.77
N ALA A 197 12.19 5.66 -8.92
CA ALA A 197 12.13 6.33 -10.21
C ALA A 197 13.53 6.62 -10.78
N LEU A 198 14.45 7.15 -9.96
CA LEU A 198 15.84 7.36 -10.37
C LEU A 198 16.53 6.04 -10.75
N ALA A 199 16.35 4.99 -9.95
CA ALA A 199 16.89 3.66 -10.26
C ALA A 199 16.41 3.16 -11.63
N CYS A 200 15.13 3.34 -11.93
CA CYS A 200 14.57 2.99 -13.24
C CYS A 200 15.14 3.84 -14.36
N LEU A 201 15.29 5.16 -14.14
CA LEU A 201 15.83 6.09 -15.13
C LEU A 201 17.27 5.74 -15.52
N ALA A 202 18.10 5.25 -14.59
CA ALA A 202 19.49 4.89 -14.90
C ALA A 202 19.64 3.85 -16.02
N GLY A 203 18.64 2.98 -16.23
CA GLY A 203 18.62 1.98 -17.29
C GLY A 203 18.70 2.60 -18.69
N PRO A 204 17.65 3.31 -19.15
CA PRO A 204 17.67 4.00 -20.44
C PRO A 204 18.69 5.14 -20.53
N GLU A 205 19.05 5.80 -19.43
CA GLU A 205 19.97 6.94 -19.46
C GLU A 205 21.43 6.51 -19.67
N SER A 206 21.88 5.45 -19.01
CA SER A 206 23.32 5.11 -18.99
C SER A 206 23.59 3.61 -18.96
N THR A 207 22.57 2.77 -19.16
CA THR A 207 22.71 1.32 -18.95
C THR A 207 23.21 1.04 -17.53
N CYS A 208 22.52 1.61 -16.54
CA CYS A 208 22.84 1.46 -15.11
C CYS A 208 24.23 1.98 -14.71
N GLY A 209 24.78 2.94 -15.46
CA GLY A 209 26.07 3.57 -15.19
C GLY A 209 27.24 3.00 -16.00
N SER A 210 27.03 2.02 -16.88
CA SER A 210 28.12 1.53 -17.75
C SER A 210 28.44 2.49 -18.89
N THR A 211 27.45 3.24 -19.37
CA THR A 211 27.56 4.19 -20.48
C THR A 211 27.34 5.61 -19.95
N MET A 212 28.40 6.20 -19.41
CA MET A 212 28.31 7.50 -18.72
C MET A 212 28.29 8.70 -19.67
N LYS A 213 28.77 8.54 -20.91
CA LYS A 213 28.88 9.63 -21.88
C LYS A 213 27.72 9.58 -22.85
N ASN A 214 26.98 10.69 -22.97
CA ASN A 214 25.87 10.79 -23.92
C ASN A 214 26.33 10.62 -25.39
N TYR A 215 25.49 10.05 -26.25
CA TYR A 215 25.82 9.88 -27.67
C TYR A 215 25.94 11.20 -28.45
N SER A 216 25.32 12.28 -27.96
CA SER A 216 25.39 13.63 -28.54
C SER A 216 26.48 14.49 -27.89
N TRP A 217 27.39 13.87 -27.12
CA TRP A 217 28.51 14.56 -26.51
C TRP A 217 29.45 15.09 -27.60
N ASP A 218 29.47 16.40 -27.79
CA ASP A 218 30.19 17.14 -28.85
C ASP A 218 29.80 16.78 -30.31
N LYS A 219 28.61 16.21 -30.56
CA LYS A 219 28.27 15.62 -31.87
C LYS A 219 28.03 16.62 -33.02
N ASP A 220 27.73 17.87 -32.71
CA ASP A 220 27.46 18.91 -33.72
C ASP A 220 28.45 20.07 -33.60
N THR A 221 29.71 19.87 -34.00
CA THR A 221 30.73 20.94 -34.08
C THR A 221 30.37 21.99 -35.14
N GLY A 222 29.29 22.75 -34.94
CA GLY A 222 28.93 23.89 -35.79
C GLY A 222 27.47 24.36 -35.83
N ASN A 223 26.47 23.62 -35.34
CA ASN A 223 25.05 23.98 -35.57
C ASN A 223 24.08 23.83 -34.37
N GLY A 224 24.58 23.76 -33.13
CA GLY A 224 23.71 23.66 -31.94
C GLY A 224 24.46 23.71 -30.61
N LYS A 225 23.74 23.51 -29.49
CA LYS A 225 24.35 23.31 -28.16
C LYS A 225 24.71 21.84 -27.98
N ALA A 226 25.92 21.53 -27.54
CA ALA A 226 26.32 20.16 -27.23
C ALA A 226 25.56 19.61 -26.01
N SER A 227 25.25 18.31 -26.03
CA SER A 227 24.79 17.63 -24.81
C SER A 227 25.97 17.46 -23.86
N THR A 228 25.89 18.08 -22.69
CA THR A 228 26.90 17.95 -21.61
C THR A 228 26.48 16.94 -20.55
N ALA A 229 25.52 16.06 -20.88
CA ALA A 229 24.98 15.04 -20.00
C ALA A 229 26.02 13.95 -19.69
N TYR A 230 26.31 13.74 -18.40
CA TYR A 230 27.29 12.74 -17.96
C TYR A 230 26.82 11.96 -16.73
N GLY A 231 27.29 10.72 -16.63
CA GLY A 231 27.10 9.83 -15.49
C GLY A 231 25.82 8.99 -15.58
N ALA A 232 25.50 8.33 -14.48
CA ALA A 232 24.42 7.35 -14.38
C ALA A 232 23.02 7.89 -14.75
N PHE A 233 22.73 9.13 -14.37
CA PHE A 233 21.45 9.78 -14.61
C PHE A 233 21.52 10.85 -15.70
N GLN A 234 22.61 10.89 -16.47
CA GLN A 234 22.79 11.82 -17.61
C GLN A 234 22.53 13.30 -17.25
N VAL A 235 22.95 13.72 -16.06
CA VAL A 235 22.81 15.11 -15.60
C VAL A 235 23.81 15.99 -16.36
N THR A 236 23.35 17.14 -16.87
CA THR A 236 24.19 18.04 -17.67
C THR A 236 25.22 18.79 -16.83
N LEU A 237 26.50 18.60 -17.11
CA LEU A 237 27.61 19.23 -16.39
C LEU A 237 27.66 20.76 -16.59
N SER A 238 27.26 21.27 -17.75
CA SER A 238 27.24 22.72 -18.01
C SER A 238 25.93 23.36 -17.53
N GLY A 239 24.79 22.79 -17.95
CA GLY A 239 23.46 23.35 -17.66
C GLY A 239 23.03 23.21 -16.19
N ASN A 240 23.42 22.12 -15.53
CA ASN A 240 23.12 21.85 -14.12
C ASN A 240 24.39 21.81 -13.27
N HIS A 241 25.42 22.60 -13.59
CA HIS A 241 26.71 22.61 -12.88
C HIS A 241 26.58 22.75 -11.36
N ALA A 242 25.62 23.56 -10.89
CA ALA A 242 25.35 23.76 -9.46
C ALA A 242 24.94 22.47 -8.72
N ALA A 243 24.38 21.48 -9.43
CA ALA A 243 24.02 20.18 -8.85
C ALA A 243 25.25 19.39 -8.38
N PHE A 244 26.41 19.65 -8.98
CA PHE A 244 27.67 18.98 -8.67
C PHE A 244 28.46 19.69 -7.56
N GLU A 245 28.00 20.85 -7.07
CA GLU A 245 28.67 21.61 -6.00
C GLU A 245 28.37 21.07 -4.59
N ASN A 246 28.41 19.75 -4.44
CA ASN A 246 28.18 19.06 -3.18
C ASN A 246 29.44 18.33 -2.69
N GLN A 247 29.45 17.95 -1.40
CA GLN A 247 30.63 17.38 -0.77
C GLN A 247 31.05 16.05 -1.40
N ALA A 248 30.09 15.17 -1.69
CA ALA A 248 30.37 13.87 -2.32
C ALA A 248 31.08 14.03 -3.68
N CYS A 249 30.71 15.03 -4.47
CA CYS A 249 31.38 15.34 -5.73
C CYS A 249 32.79 15.90 -5.53
N ARG A 250 33.00 16.79 -4.55
CA ARG A 250 34.33 17.37 -4.24
C ARG A 250 35.31 16.31 -3.77
N ASP A 251 34.87 15.41 -2.89
CA ASP A 251 35.70 14.35 -2.33
C ASP A 251 36.21 13.41 -3.43
N VAL A 252 35.33 13.03 -4.37
CA VAL A 252 35.70 12.17 -5.51
C VAL A 252 36.58 12.90 -6.53
N ALA A 253 36.26 14.16 -6.82
CA ALA A 253 37.07 14.99 -7.70
C ALA A 253 38.49 15.19 -7.14
N GLY A 254 38.65 15.17 -5.81
CA GLY A 254 39.92 15.45 -5.14
C GLY A 254 40.24 16.95 -5.12
N VAL A 255 39.20 17.80 -5.08
CA VAL A 255 39.35 19.26 -5.04
C VAL A 255 38.89 19.81 -3.70
N SER A 256 39.63 20.77 -3.16
CA SER A 256 39.29 21.48 -1.92
C SER A 256 38.35 22.67 -2.14
N GLY A 257 38.21 23.11 -3.40
CA GLY A 257 37.37 24.24 -3.82
C GLY A 257 36.13 23.81 -4.61
N PRO A 258 35.36 24.78 -5.13
CA PRO A 258 34.21 24.53 -6.01
C PRO A 258 34.64 23.83 -7.30
N LEU A 259 33.81 22.89 -7.79
CA LEU A 259 34.12 22.14 -9.01
C LEU A 259 34.01 23.04 -10.26
N ASN A 260 33.07 23.97 -10.29
CA ASN A 260 32.84 24.89 -11.42
C ASN A 260 32.75 24.18 -12.77
N CYS A 261 31.99 23.08 -12.87
CA CYS A 261 31.95 22.24 -14.07
C CYS A 261 31.57 22.98 -15.35
N GLN A 262 30.88 24.12 -15.26
CA GLN A 262 30.62 25.02 -16.37
C GLN A 262 31.90 25.51 -17.08
N ARG A 263 33.01 25.72 -16.35
CA ARG A 263 34.29 26.18 -16.93
C ARG A 263 34.95 25.13 -17.81
N GLY A 264 34.50 23.87 -17.74
CA GLY A 264 34.94 22.80 -18.61
C GLY A 264 34.40 22.89 -20.04
N PHE A 265 33.50 23.84 -20.31
CA PHE A 265 32.82 24.00 -21.59
C PHE A 265 32.86 25.44 -22.08
N ASP A 266 32.74 25.61 -23.39
CA ASP A 266 32.49 26.91 -24.02
C ASP A 266 31.01 27.36 -23.84
N PRO A 267 30.63 28.57 -24.27
CA PRO A 267 29.25 29.06 -24.17
C PRO A 267 28.20 28.20 -24.91
N ASN A 268 28.63 27.40 -25.88
CA ASN A 268 27.77 26.49 -26.65
C ASN A 268 27.79 25.05 -26.08
N GLY A 269 28.52 24.81 -25.00
CA GLY A 269 28.59 23.52 -24.31
C GLY A 269 29.65 22.57 -24.86
N PHE A 270 30.51 22.99 -25.79
CA PHE A 270 31.57 22.13 -26.33
C PHE A 270 32.81 22.13 -25.45
N THR A 271 33.54 21.02 -25.48
CA THR A 271 34.78 20.88 -24.70
C THR A 271 35.97 21.59 -25.32
N ALA A 272 35.96 21.82 -26.64
CA ALA A 272 37.10 22.36 -27.40
C ALA A 272 37.50 23.80 -27.03
N GLY A 273 36.60 24.58 -26.41
CA GLY A 273 36.86 25.93 -25.90
C GLY A 273 36.87 26.05 -24.37
N GLY A 274 36.73 24.93 -23.65
CA GLY A 274 36.65 24.89 -22.19
C GLY A 274 37.99 24.55 -21.51
N ASN A 275 38.00 24.60 -20.18
CA ASN A 275 39.14 24.16 -19.39
C ASN A 275 39.13 22.63 -19.22
N SER A 276 40.01 21.93 -19.95
CA SER A 276 40.10 20.47 -19.96
C SER A 276 40.42 19.86 -18.60
N THR A 277 41.21 20.54 -17.75
CA THR A 277 41.49 20.08 -16.39
C THR A 277 40.24 20.11 -15.53
N VAL A 278 39.43 21.17 -15.63
CA VAL A 278 38.14 21.28 -14.94
C VAL A 278 37.18 20.20 -15.38
N LEU A 279 37.10 19.99 -16.70
CA LEU A 279 36.27 18.97 -17.28
C LEU A 279 36.64 17.56 -16.78
N ALA A 280 37.94 17.25 -16.70
CA ALA A 280 38.41 15.94 -16.29
C ALA A 280 37.97 15.56 -14.85
N TYR A 281 38.15 16.45 -13.87
CA TYR A 281 37.70 16.14 -12.50
C TYR A 281 36.19 16.20 -12.34
N CYS A 282 35.48 17.01 -13.14
CA CYS A 282 34.02 17.02 -13.16
C CYS A 282 33.43 15.73 -13.74
N MET A 283 34.02 15.20 -14.82
CA MET A 283 33.66 13.89 -15.34
C MET A 283 33.99 12.79 -14.34
N LYS A 284 35.14 12.86 -13.66
CA LYS A 284 35.49 11.92 -12.57
C LYS A 284 34.47 11.95 -11.43
N ALA A 285 34.05 13.14 -10.99
CA ALA A 285 33.01 13.28 -9.97
C ALA A 285 31.67 12.71 -10.44
N ALA A 286 31.22 13.11 -11.63
CA ALA A 286 29.95 12.66 -12.19
C ALA A 286 29.91 11.17 -12.59
N ALA A 287 31.06 10.53 -12.78
CA ALA A 287 31.17 9.08 -12.95
C ALA A 287 30.86 8.32 -11.64
N ASN A 288 31.05 8.95 -10.49
CA ASN A 288 30.74 8.34 -9.21
C ASN A 288 29.25 8.43 -8.91
N ILE A 289 28.68 7.27 -8.57
CA ILE A 289 27.24 7.12 -8.33
C ILE A 289 26.72 8.00 -7.19
N ASN A 290 27.50 8.20 -6.12
CA ASN A 290 27.06 9.01 -4.98
C ASN A 290 26.95 10.49 -5.37
N CYS A 291 27.97 11.00 -6.06
CA CYS A 291 27.95 12.35 -6.60
C CYS A 291 26.83 12.53 -7.65
N ASN A 292 26.70 11.59 -8.59
CA ASN A 292 25.71 11.69 -9.66
C ASN A 292 24.27 11.56 -9.15
N ALA A 293 24.02 10.69 -8.16
CA ALA A 293 22.71 10.56 -7.50
C ALA A 293 22.34 11.82 -6.71
N ALA A 294 23.29 12.41 -5.98
CA ALA A 294 23.08 13.69 -5.29
C ALA A 294 22.76 14.82 -6.29
N ALA A 295 23.48 14.87 -7.42
CA ALA A 295 23.20 15.82 -8.49
C ALA A 295 21.82 15.59 -9.14
N ALA A 296 21.43 14.33 -9.38
CA ALA A 296 20.12 13.99 -9.90
C ALA A 296 18.99 14.37 -8.94
N ALA A 297 19.15 14.13 -7.64
CA ALA A 297 18.20 14.54 -6.62
C ALA A 297 18.04 16.07 -6.56
N TYR A 298 19.14 16.82 -6.71
CA TYR A 298 19.10 18.28 -6.81
C TYR A 298 18.30 18.76 -8.03
N VAL A 299 18.57 18.18 -9.21
CA VAL A 299 17.84 18.51 -10.44
C VAL A 299 16.36 18.17 -10.31
N LEU A 300 16.04 17.01 -9.73
CA LEU A 300 14.67 16.59 -9.46
C LEU A 300 13.94 17.59 -8.54
N GLY A 301 14.61 18.15 -7.54
CA GLY A 301 14.05 19.18 -6.67
C GLY A 301 13.76 20.50 -7.39
N LYS A 302 14.55 20.86 -8.41
CA LYS A 302 14.39 22.12 -9.15
C LYS A 302 13.45 22.04 -10.35
N GLN A 303 13.56 20.98 -11.14
CA GLN A 303 12.92 20.85 -12.45
C GLN A 303 11.91 19.70 -12.48
N GLY A 304 11.80 18.92 -11.41
CA GLY A 304 11.02 17.69 -11.42
C GLY A 304 11.57 16.68 -12.43
N PHE A 305 10.72 15.75 -12.85
CA PHE A 305 11.11 14.74 -13.84
C PHE A 305 11.17 15.28 -15.28
N SER A 306 10.81 16.54 -15.51
CA SER A 306 10.86 17.17 -16.83
C SER A 306 12.27 17.19 -17.43
N ALA A 307 13.30 17.18 -16.57
CA ALA A 307 14.71 17.09 -16.97
C ALA A 307 15.05 15.80 -17.74
N TRP A 308 14.28 14.71 -17.57
CA TRP A 308 14.46 13.43 -18.26
C TRP A 308 13.37 13.15 -19.31
N THR A 309 12.37 14.03 -19.44
CA THR A 309 11.26 13.83 -20.38
C THR A 309 11.15 14.91 -21.47
N GLY A 310 12.11 15.82 -21.53
CA GLY A 310 12.11 16.97 -22.44
C GLY A 310 12.16 16.61 -23.93
N ASP A 311 12.72 15.43 -24.29
CA ASP A 311 12.72 14.94 -25.67
C ASP A 311 11.53 13.97 -25.92
N PRO A 312 10.53 14.36 -26.73
CA PRO A 312 9.39 13.50 -27.03
C PRO A 312 9.75 12.22 -27.81
N ARG A 313 10.91 12.14 -28.46
CA ARG A 313 11.34 10.96 -29.26
C ARG A 313 12.16 9.96 -28.45
N GLY A 314 12.88 10.42 -27.43
CA GLY A 314 13.73 9.59 -26.56
C GLY A 314 13.08 9.18 -25.24
N ALA A 315 12.08 9.91 -24.74
CA ALA A 315 11.60 9.81 -23.37
C ALA A 315 10.58 8.70 -23.06
N VAL A 316 10.25 7.79 -23.99
CA VAL A 316 9.18 6.78 -23.76
C VAL A 316 9.52 5.88 -22.56
N LYS A 317 10.77 5.40 -22.48
CA LYS A 317 11.23 4.53 -21.38
C LYS A 317 11.33 5.30 -20.07
N GLN A 318 11.81 6.54 -20.12
CA GLN A 318 11.91 7.43 -18.98
C GLN A 318 10.52 7.75 -18.41
N ARG A 319 9.54 8.05 -19.28
CA ARG A 319 8.15 8.28 -18.87
C ARG A 319 7.54 7.05 -18.21
N GLN A 320 7.76 5.86 -18.74
CA GLN A 320 7.28 4.61 -18.10
C GLN A 320 7.82 4.46 -16.68
N CYS A 321 9.13 4.70 -16.47
CA CYS A 321 9.73 4.71 -15.15
C CYS A 321 9.05 5.72 -14.20
N ILE A 322 8.77 6.93 -14.68
CA ILE A 322 8.16 7.99 -13.89
C ILE A 322 6.70 7.65 -13.53
N LEU A 323 5.89 7.20 -14.50
CA LEU A 323 4.50 6.78 -14.26
C LEU A 323 4.44 5.63 -13.24
N GLN A 324 5.33 4.66 -13.36
CA GLN A 324 5.34 3.46 -12.52
C GLN A 324 5.74 3.75 -11.07
N TYR A 325 6.74 4.60 -10.85
CA TYR A 325 7.33 4.77 -9.53
C TYR A 325 7.05 6.13 -8.89
N ALA A 326 6.83 7.19 -9.66
CA ALA A 326 6.57 8.53 -9.14
C ALA A 326 5.07 8.91 -9.09
N GLY A 327 4.19 8.08 -9.65
CA GLY A 327 2.73 8.26 -9.57
C GLY A 327 2.20 9.52 -10.26
N LEU A 328 2.91 10.01 -11.28
CA LEU A 328 2.50 11.12 -12.15
C LEU A 328 1.70 10.63 -13.34
#